data_AF-A0A939DSY5-F1
#
_entry.id   AF-A0A939DSY5-F1
#
_cell.length_a   1.000
_cell.length_b   1.000
_cell.length_c   1.000
_cell.angle_alpha   90.00
_cell.angle_beta   90.00
_cell.angle_gamma   90.00
#
_symmetry.space_group_name_H-M   'P 1'
#
loop_
_entity.id
_entity.type
_entity.pdbx_description
1 polymer ?
#
loop_
_entity_poly.entity_id
_entity_poly.type
_entity_poly.pdbx_seq_one_letter_code
_entity_poly.pdbx_strand_id
1 'polypeptide(L)'
;MEVNLILRKYGVPPRGPYEPNATKNQMHKIWKLGFDPHETIQFLGKEQASILIDALTAQEQAAVEFHLLNIQRGSHKKKSIIFFTLLLLCTWVIVEWPAQGLFLIFPAITLVFLALGHFIAWFRLQMRLC
;
A
#
# COMPACT_ATOMS: atom_id res chain seq x y z
N MET A 1 25.76 22.85 -18.76
CA MET A 1 24.70 22.80 -19.80
C MET A 1 23.68 21.69 -19.54
N GLU A 2 24.06 20.61 -18.84
CA GLU A 2 23.18 19.45 -18.52
C GLU A 2 22.05 19.75 -17.52
N VAL A 3 22.24 20.72 -16.63
CA VAL A 3 21.23 21.12 -15.63
C VAL A 3 19.89 21.49 -16.25
N ASN A 4 19.90 22.24 -17.36
CA ASN A 4 18.67 22.64 -18.05
C ASN A 4 17.95 21.45 -18.71
N LEU A 5 18.68 20.39 -19.06
CA LEU A 5 18.09 19.15 -19.60
C LEU A 5 17.35 18.37 -18.52
N ILE A 6 17.94 18.26 -17.33
CA ILE A 6 17.31 17.58 -16.19
C ILE A 6 16.06 18.36 -15.75
N LEU A 7 16.15 19.68 -15.61
CA LEU A 7 15.02 20.51 -15.22
C LEU A 7 13.86 20.45 -16.24
N ARG A 8 14.18 20.43 -17.54
CA ARG A 8 13.17 20.23 -18.60
C ARG A 8 12.47 18.87 -18.54
N LYS A 9 13.16 17.81 -18.10
CA LYS A 9 12.54 16.49 -17.91
C LYS A 9 11.39 16.55 -16.89
N TYR A 10 11.51 17.43 -15.89
CA TYR A 10 10.47 17.69 -14.89
C TYR A 10 9.50 18.81 -15.28
N GLY A 11 9.57 19.31 -16.52
CA GLY A 11 8.71 20.41 -16.99
C GLY A 11 9.04 21.77 -16.38
N VAL A 12 10.20 21.92 -15.72
CA VAL A 12 10.59 23.17 -15.06
C VAL A 12 11.06 24.17 -16.13
N PRO A 13 10.47 25.38 -16.18
CA PRO A 13 10.85 26.40 -17.15
C PRO A 13 12.27 26.94 -16.88
N PRO A 14 12.92 27.57 -17.87
CA PRO A 14 14.18 28.26 -17.64
C PRO A 14 14.01 29.42 -16.65
N ARG A 15 15.07 29.71 -15.90
CA ARG A 15 15.08 30.74 -14.85
C ARG A 15 14.78 32.12 -15.43
N GLY A 16 13.95 32.89 -14.74
CA GLY A 16 13.70 34.29 -15.10
C GLY A 16 14.90 35.20 -14.81
N PRO A 17 15.08 36.31 -15.57
CA PRO A 17 16.24 37.20 -15.42
C PRO A 17 16.34 37.90 -14.05
N TYR A 18 15.22 38.03 -13.32
CA TYR A 18 15.15 38.67 -12.00
C TYR A 18 14.66 37.71 -10.91
N GLU A 19 14.67 36.41 -11.17
CA GLU A 19 14.14 35.44 -10.23
C GLU A 19 15.10 35.28 -9.03
N PRO A 20 14.61 35.39 -7.78
CA PRO A 20 15.44 35.17 -6.61
C PRO A 20 15.86 33.70 -6.51
N ASN A 21 16.98 33.43 -5.83
CA ASN A 21 17.42 32.07 -5.57
C ASN A 21 16.42 31.32 -4.69
N ALA A 22 16.41 29.99 -4.81
CA ALA A 22 15.65 29.10 -3.96
C ALA A 22 16.01 29.28 -2.48
N THR A 23 15.00 29.16 -1.61
CA THR A 23 15.21 29.23 -0.17
C THR A 23 15.88 27.95 0.35
N LYS A 24 16.57 28.03 1.50
CA LYS A 24 17.17 26.86 2.15
C LYS A 24 16.17 25.72 2.39
N ASN A 25 14.93 26.06 2.75
CA ASN A 25 13.87 25.07 2.96
C ASN A 25 13.47 24.37 1.66
N GLN A 26 13.36 25.11 0.56
CA GLN A 26 13.06 24.51 -0.76
C GLN A 26 14.20 23.61 -1.22
N MET A 27 15.46 24.06 -1.07
CA MET A 27 16.64 23.26 -1.39
C MET A 27 16.69 21.97 -0.59
N HIS A 28 16.45 22.03 0.72
CA HIS A 28 16.41 20.86 1.58
C HIS A 28 15.26 19.90 1.20
N LYS A 29 14.10 20.44 0.83
CA LYS A 29 12.95 19.61 0.40
C LYS A 29 13.25 18.87 -0.91
N ILE A 30 13.86 19.54 -1.88
CA ILE A 30 14.30 18.94 -3.16
C ILE A 30 15.32 17.82 -2.91
N TRP A 31 16.28 18.06 -2.03
CA TRP A 31 17.26 17.04 -1.63
C TRP A 31 16.60 15.83 -0.97
N LYS A 32 15.66 16.07 -0.04
CA LYS A 32 14.91 14.99 0.64
C LYS A 32 14.09 14.13 -0.33
N LEU A 33 13.61 14.72 -1.42
CA LEU A 33 12.87 14.04 -2.50
C LEU A 33 13.80 13.26 -3.46
N GLY A 34 15.10 13.14 -3.14
CA GLY A 34 16.06 12.30 -3.87
C GLY A 34 16.68 12.96 -5.11
N PHE A 35 16.58 14.29 -5.24
CA PHE A 35 17.24 15.00 -6.33
C PHE A 35 18.74 15.20 -5.98
N ASP A 36 19.61 14.40 -6.57
CA ASP A 36 21.01 14.26 -6.14
C ASP A 36 22.04 15.30 -6.65
N PRO A 37 21.81 16.13 -7.69
CA PRO A 37 22.83 17.10 -8.08
C PRO A 37 22.77 18.32 -7.14
N HIS A 38 23.46 18.22 -6.00
CA HIS A 38 23.53 19.24 -4.95
C HIS A 38 24.02 20.60 -5.47
N GLU A 39 24.88 20.61 -6.49
CA GLU A 39 25.31 21.83 -7.19
C GLU A 39 24.17 22.50 -7.95
N THR A 40 23.23 21.72 -8.51
CA THR A 40 22.08 22.24 -9.27
C THR A 40 21.05 22.89 -8.36
N ILE A 41 20.90 22.35 -7.14
CA ILE A 41 19.96 22.86 -6.13
C ILE A 41 20.32 24.29 -5.69
N GLN A 42 21.61 24.64 -5.67
CA GLN A 42 22.08 25.94 -5.21
C GLN A 42 21.79 27.09 -6.19
N PHE A 43 21.70 26.79 -7.49
CA PHE A 43 21.47 27.80 -8.55
C PHE A 43 20.02 27.88 -9.02
N LEU A 44 19.14 27.07 -8.44
CA LEU A 44 17.71 27.04 -8.76
C LEU A 44 17.04 28.37 -8.37
N GLY A 45 16.20 28.88 -9.26
CA GLY A 45 15.28 29.97 -8.95
C GLY A 45 14.19 29.51 -7.98
N LYS A 46 13.58 30.46 -7.25
CA LYS A 46 12.54 30.18 -6.26
C LYS A 46 11.29 29.53 -6.88
N GLU A 47 10.85 29.98 -8.06
CA GLU A 47 9.71 29.39 -8.77
C GLU A 47 10.11 28.05 -9.37
N GLN A 48 11.29 27.98 -9.99
CA GLN A 48 11.80 26.71 -10.52
C GLN A 48 11.85 25.62 -9.43
N ALA A 49 12.33 25.98 -8.23
CA ALA A 49 12.37 25.08 -7.08
C ALA A 49 10.96 24.66 -6.63
N SER A 50 9.98 25.57 -6.66
CA SER A 50 8.59 25.23 -6.33
C SER A 50 8.01 24.21 -7.32
N ILE A 51 8.19 24.47 -8.62
CA ILE A 51 7.68 23.58 -9.69
C ILE A 51 8.37 22.22 -9.60
N LEU A 52 9.69 22.19 -9.34
CA LEU A 52 10.43 20.95 -9.18
C LEU A 52 9.94 20.15 -7.96
N ILE A 53 9.66 20.80 -6.84
CA ILE A 53 9.10 20.16 -5.65
C ILE A 53 7.75 19.53 -5.97
N ASP A 54 6.88 20.24 -6.68
CA ASP A 54 5.55 19.75 -7.02
C ASP A 54 5.64 18.55 -7.97
N ALA A 55 6.52 18.61 -8.97
CA ALA A 55 6.77 17.50 -9.89
C ALA A 55 7.32 16.25 -9.19
N LEU A 56 8.30 16.42 -8.30
CA LEU A 56 8.89 15.32 -7.52
C LEU A 56 7.87 14.72 -6.54
N THR A 57 7.05 15.56 -5.89
CA THR A 57 6.01 15.09 -4.97
C THR A 57 4.94 14.30 -5.71
N ALA A 58 4.52 14.75 -6.89
CA ALA A 58 3.56 14.05 -7.73
C ALA A 58 4.10 12.68 -8.18
N GLN A 59 5.39 12.60 -8.49
CA GLN A 59 6.04 11.34 -8.86
C GLN A 59 6.06 10.33 -7.71
N GLU A 60 6.39 10.76 -6.48
CA GLU A 60 6.33 9.90 -5.29
C GLU A 60 4.90 9.40 -5.02
N GLN A 61 3.91 10.29 -5.10
CA GLN A 61 2.51 9.93 -4.89
C GLN A 61 2.03 8.91 -5.92
N ALA A 62 2.37 9.09 -7.20
CA ALA A 62 2.03 8.14 -8.25
C ALA A 62 2.67 6.76 -8.02
N ALA A 63 3.93 6.73 -7.54
CA ALA A 63 4.60 5.48 -7.19
C ALA A 63 3.91 4.76 -6.01
N VAL A 64 3.52 5.50 -4.98
CA VAL A 64 2.79 4.97 -3.83
C VAL A 64 1.41 4.46 -4.25
N GLU A 65 0.66 5.22 -5.03
CA GLU A 65 -0.66 4.83 -5.52
C GLU A 65 -0.58 3.57 -6.39
N PHE A 66 0.41 3.49 -7.28
CA PHE A 66 0.65 2.29 -8.08
C PHE A 66 0.93 1.07 -7.20
N HIS A 67 1.74 1.23 -6.15
CA HIS A 67 2.06 0.17 -5.21
C HIS A 67 0.83 -0.28 -4.41
N LEU A 68 -0.02 0.66 -3.98
CA LEU A 68 -1.28 0.36 -3.29
C LEU A 68 -2.28 -0.36 -4.19
N LEU A 69 -2.42 0.09 -5.44
CA LEU A 69 -3.25 -0.57 -6.45
C LEU A 69 -2.77 -2.00 -6.73
N ASN A 70 -1.45 -2.22 -6.77
CA ASN A 70 -0.88 -3.56 -6.93
C ASN A 70 -1.17 -4.47 -5.73
N ILE A 71 -1.06 -3.95 -4.50
CA ILE A 71 -1.41 -4.69 -3.28
C ILE A 71 -2.91 -5.05 -3.28
N GLN A 72 -3.79 -4.10 -3.62
CA GLN A 72 -5.23 -4.34 -3.70
C GLN A 72 -5.57 -5.39 -4.77
N ARG A 73 -5.00 -5.29 -5.98
CA ARG A 73 -5.20 -6.28 -7.05
C ARG A 73 -4.71 -7.68 -6.66
N GLY A 74 -3.57 -7.78 -5.97
CA GLY A 74 -3.06 -9.04 -5.43
C GLY A 74 -3.96 -9.64 -4.34
N SER A 75 -4.55 -8.81 -3.49
CA SER A 75 -5.45 -9.22 -2.41
C SER A 75 -6.79 -9.76 -2.92
N HIS A 76 -7.41 -9.10 -3.91
CA HIS A 76 -8.68 -9.54 -4.48
C HIS A 76 -8.59 -10.88 -5.20
N LYS A 77 -7.50 -11.12 -5.95
CA LYS A 77 -7.27 -12.42 -6.63
C LYS A 77 -7.15 -13.57 -5.63
N LYS A 78 -6.42 -13.37 -4.52
CA LYS A 78 -6.27 -14.40 -3.48
C LYS A 78 -7.60 -14.72 -2.78
N LYS A 79 -8.39 -13.70 -2.44
CA LYS A 79 -9.72 -13.90 -1.81
C LYS A 79 -10.70 -14.63 -2.74
N SER A 80 -10.69 -14.31 -4.03
CA SER A 80 -11.55 -14.96 -5.04
C SER A 80 -11.20 -16.44 -5.22
N ILE A 81 -9.90 -16.78 -5.27
CA ILE A 81 -9.46 -18.17 -5.37
C ILE A 81 -9.89 -18.96 -4.14
N ILE A 82 -9.62 -18.47 -2.92
CA ILE A 82 -10.01 -19.15 -1.67
C ILE A 82 -11.51 -19.39 -1.59
N PHE A 83 -12.33 -18.41 -2.01
CA PHE A 83 -13.78 -18.56 -2.04
C PHE A 83 -14.23 -19.64 -3.02
N PHE A 84 -13.63 -19.69 -4.22
CA PHE A 84 -13.95 -20.72 -5.21
C PHE A 84 -13.55 -22.12 -4.74
N THR A 85 -12.38 -22.29 -4.12
CA THR A 85 -11.99 -23.60 -3.55
C THR A 85 -12.91 -24.02 -2.42
N LEU A 86 -13.31 -23.10 -1.54
CA LEU A 86 -14.24 -23.40 -0.45
C LEU A 86 -15.61 -23.83 -1.00
N LEU A 87 -16.10 -23.16 -2.04
CA LEU A 87 -17.40 -23.45 -2.65
C LEU A 87 -17.40 -24.80 -3.40
N LEU A 88 -16.29 -25.13 -4.08
CA LEU A 88 -16.07 -26.45 -4.69
C LEU A 88 -16.01 -27.57 -3.65
N LEU A 89 -15.37 -27.31 -2.50
CA LEU A 89 -15.27 -28.29 -1.43
C LEU A 89 -16.63 -28.51 -0.74
N CYS A 90 -17.40 -27.44 -0.51
CA CYS A 90 -18.78 -27.54 0.01
C CYS A 90 -19.71 -28.30 -0.94
N THR A 91 -19.58 -28.11 -2.25
CA THR A 91 -20.43 -28.81 -3.23
C THR A 91 -20.09 -30.30 -3.33
N TRP A 92 -18.81 -30.69 -3.24
CA TRP A 92 -18.40 -32.10 -3.14
C TRP A 92 -18.99 -32.81 -1.91
N VAL A 93 -18.93 -32.16 -0.74
CA VAL A 93 -19.48 -32.72 0.51
C VAL A 93 -21.00 -32.95 0.43
N ILE A 94 -21.73 -32.11 -0.32
CA ILE A 94 -23.19 -32.25 -0.49
C ILE A 94 -23.54 -33.40 -1.46
N VAL A 95 -22.69 -33.66 -2.47
CA VAL A 95 -22.96 -34.68 -3.50
C VAL A 95 -22.68 -36.10 -3.00
N GLU A 96 -21.63 -36.30 -2.19
CA GLU A 96 -21.28 -37.64 -1.69
C GLU A 96 -22.08 -38.07 -0.46
N TRP A 97 -22.70 -37.13 0.26
CA TRP A 97 -23.47 -37.42 1.47
C TRP A 97 -24.93 -36.99 1.33
N PRO A 98 -25.87 -37.94 1.06
CA PRO A 98 -27.29 -37.65 1.22
C PRO A 98 -27.58 -37.29 2.69
N ALA A 99 -28.66 -36.54 2.91
CA ALA A 99 -29.08 -35.83 4.14
C ALA A 99 -28.95 -36.55 5.50
N GLN A 100 -28.63 -37.84 5.51
CA GLN A 100 -28.47 -38.71 6.67
C GLN A 100 -27.10 -38.54 7.36
N GLY A 101 -26.03 -38.22 6.62
CA GLY A 101 -24.70 -37.99 7.22
C GLY A 101 -24.55 -36.58 7.84
N LEU A 102 -25.16 -35.58 7.22
CA LEU A 102 -25.13 -34.17 7.66
C LEU A 102 -25.71 -33.98 9.08
N PHE A 103 -26.69 -34.80 9.46
CA PHE A 103 -27.30 -34.79 10.80
C PHE A 103 -26.34 -35.20 11.93
N LEU A 104 -25.30 -35.99 11.63
CA LEU A 104 -24.30 -36.43 12.60
C LEU A 104 -23.09 -35.49 12.67
N ILE A 105 -22.74 -34.82 11.58
CA ILE A 105 -21.60 -33.89 11.54
C ILE A 105 -21.96 -32.51 12.11
N PHE A 106 -23.19 -32.01 11.89
CA PHE A 106 -23.59 -30.70 12.42
C PHE A 106 -23.42 -30.57 13.95
N PRO A 107 -23.84 -31.53 14.80
CA PRO A 107 -23.58 -31.46 16.24
C PRO A 107 -22.10 -31.62 16.60
N ALA A 108 -21.33 -32.42 15.84
CA ALA A 108 -19.89 -32.57 16.08
C ALA A 108 -19.13 -31.27 15.80
N ILE A 109 -19.45 -30.59 14.69
CA ILE A 109 -18.86 -29.30 14.34
C ILE A 109 -19.25 -28.23 15.36
N THR A 110 -20.53 -28.15 15.76
CA THR A 110 -20.95 -27.16 16.78
C THR A 110 -20.25 -27.40 18.12
N LEU A 111 -20.05 -28.66 18.54
CA LEU A 111 -19.28 -28.99 19.74
C LEU A 111 -17.81 -28.55 19.64
N VAL A 112 -17.18 -28.72 18.49
CA VAL A 112 -15.79 -28.25 18.26
C VAL A 112 -15.71 -26.73 18.35
N PHE A 113 -16.65 -26.00 17.75
CA PHE A 113 -16.68 -24.53 17.83
C PHE A 113 -16.99 -24.02 19.25
N LEU A 114 -17.87 -24.71 20.00
CA LEU A 114 -18.15 -24.39 21.40
C LEU A 114 -16.91 -24.62 22.29
N ALA A 115 -16.21 -25.74 22.08
CA ALA A 115 -14.98 -26.05 22.79
C ALA A 115 -13.87 -25.02 22.49
N LEU A 116 -13.73 -24.61 21.23
CA LEU A 116 -12.79 -23.55 20.85
C LEU A 116 -13.15 -22.20 21.47
N GLY A 117 -14.44 -21.85 21.50
CA GLY A 117 -14.93 -20.63 22.14
C GLY A 117 -14.63 -20.60 23.64
N HIS A 118 -14.88 -21.71 24.35
CA HIS A 118 -14.53 -21.85 25.76
C HIS A 118 -13.01 -21.79 25.99
N PHE A 119 -12.21 -22.44 25.15
CA PHE A 119 -10.76 -22.40 25.24
C PHE A 119 -10.21 -20.97 25.06
N ILE A 120 -10.72 -20.22 24.08
CA ILE A 120 -10.34 -18.81 23.86
C ILE A 120 -10.78 -17.93 25.04
N ALA A 121 -11.97 -18.14 25.58
CA ALA A 121 -12.47 -17.39 26.73
C ALA A 121 -11.63 -17.65 27.99
N TRP A 122 -11.30 -18.92 28.25
CA TRP A 122 -10.42 -19.32 29.35
C TRP A 122 -9.00 -18.76 29.18
N PHE A 123 -8.42 -18.88 27.99
CA PHE A 123 -7.10 -18.33 27.67
C PHE A 123 -7.03 -16.80 27.87
N ARG A 124 -8.09 -16.08 27.47
CA ARG A 124 -8.20 -14.63 27.73
C ARG A 124 -8.32 -14.29 29.21
N LEU A 125 -8.94 -15.14 30.02
CA LEU A 125 -9.07 -14.93 31.46
C LEU A 125 -7.72 -15.15 32.16
N GLN A 126 -6.98 -16.18 31.75
CA GLN A 126 -5.64 -16.50 32.27
C GLN A 126 -4.65 -15.35 32.01
N MET A 127 -4.69 -14.77 30.81
CA MET A 127 -3.85 -13.61 30.43
C MET A 127 -4.20 -12.31 31.17
N ARG A 128 -5.31 -12.22 31.90
CA ARG A 128 -5.67 -11.04 32.72
C ARG A 128 -5.26 -11.16 34.19
N LEU A 129 -4.90 -12.36 34.64
CA LEU A 129 -4.54 -12.66 36.03
C LEU A 129 -3.01 -12.81 36.23
N CYS A 130 -2.24 -12.78 35.15
CA CYS A 130 -0.79 -12.55 35.14
C CYS A 130 -0.49 -11.10 34.76
#